data_AF-A0A7N0VJD2-F1
#
_entry.id   AF-A0A7N0VJD2-F1
#
_cell.length_a   1.000
_cell.length_b   1.000
_cell.length_c   1.000
_cell.angle_alpha   90.00
_cell.angle_beta   90.00
_cell.angle_gamma   90.00
#
_symmetry.space_group_name_H-M   'P 1'
#
loop_
_entity.id
_entity.type
_entity.pdbx_description
1 polymer ?
#
loop_
_entity_poly.entity_id
_entity_poly.type
_entity_poly.pdbx_seq_one_letter_code
_entity_poly.pdbx_strand_id
1 'polypeptide(L)'
;MGLIFEVEIEEEEEEVQEDVAAVLVPPPNFAAVEEGIYRSALPGKINFAFLETLGLRSIIYLCQEPYPEENLGFIRCRNIRLFQFGTEGTKKSCAAELRRSIVEALRVLIDVRNCPVLIHCKQGKHRTGCLVACLRKLQNWCLPAVFEEYKNYAGEKSRAGDLKFIEEFELDSLKLCMYSIIYQYHGYDFNKRRLLYHEDPLPLTRIKSL
;
A
#
# COMPACT_ATOMS: atom_id res chain seq x y z
N MET A 1 -68.23 -30.09 8.74
CA MET A 1 -68.22 -28.82 8.00
C MET A 1 -66.80 -28.27 8.12
N GLY A 2 -65.90 -28.75 7.27
CA GLY A 2 -64.48 -28.38 7.30
C GLY A 2 -64.25 -27.21 6.36
N LEU A 3 -63.71 -26.11 6.87
CA LEU A 3 -63.30 -24.94 6.11
C LEU A 3 -61.95 -25.25 5.44
N ILE A 4 -61.93 -25.23 4.11
CA ILE A 4 -60.73 -25.25 3.29
C ILE A 4 -60.21 -23.80 3.27
N PHE A 5 -59.00 -23.58 3.77
CA PHE A 5 -58.27 -22.33 3.55
C PHE A 5 -57.38 -22.54 2.31
N GLU A 6 -57.78 -21.98 1.18
CA GLU A 6 -56.86 -21.73 0.07
C GLU A 6 -55.99 -20.53 0.46
N VAL A 7 -54.69 -20.77 0.63
CA VAL A 7 -53.70 -19.70 0.74
C VAL A 7 -53.16 -19.53 -0.67
N GLU A 8 -53.54 -18.41 -1.30
CA GLU A 8 -52.98 -17.95 -2.56
C GLU A 8 -51.47 -17.75 -2.38
N ILE A 9 -50.68 -18.41 -3.24
CA ILE A 9 -49.24 -18.20 -3.32
C ILE A 9 -49.06 -16.95 -4.19
N GLU A 10 -48.71 -15.83 -3.56
CA GLU A 10 -48.19 -14.67 -4.28
C GLU A 10 -46.82 -15.06 -4.85
N GLU A 11 -46.74 -15.19 -6.17
CA GLU A 11 -45.48 -15.31 -6.89
C GLU A 11 -44.74 -13.97 -6.75
N GLU A 12 -43.79 -13.89 -5.82
CA GLU A 12 -42.79 -12.82 -5.81
C GLU A 12 -41.97 -12.95 -7.10
N GLU A 13 -42.21 -12.04 -8.04
CA GLU A 13 -41.35 -11.83 -9.21
C GLU A 13 -39.95 -11.51 -8.70
N GLU A 14 -39.04 -12.50 -8.73
CA GLU A 14 -37.60 -12.26 -8.59
C GLU A 14 -37.19 -11.32 -9.74
N GLU A 15 -37.01 -10.04 -9.41
CA GLU A 15 -36.31 -9.09 -10.28
C GLU A 15 -34.91 -9.67 -10.54
N VAL A 16 -34.75 -10.29 -11.72
CA VAL A 16 -33.46 -10.66 -12.27
C VAL A 16 -32.68 -9.37 -12.48
N GLN A 17 -31.87 -9.03 -11.48
CA GLN A 17 -30.96 -7.91 -11.53
C GLN A 17 -29.91 -8.23 -12.61
N GLU A 18 -30.12 -7.71 -13.83
CA GLU A 18 -29.15 -7.81 -14.92
C GLU A 18 -27.76 -7.41 -14.39
N ASP A 19 -26.81 -8.35 -14.46
CA ASP A 19 -25.40 -8.13 -14.16
C ASP A 19 -24.81 -7.11 -15.17
N VAL A 20 -25.13 -5.83 -15.01
CA VAL A 20 -24.33 -4.75 -15.56
C VAL A 20 -22.96 -4.85 -14.89
N ALA A 21 -21.99 -5.42 -15.61
CA ALA A 21 -20.61 -5.53 -15.19
C ALA A 21 -20.18 -4.21 -14.53
N ALA A 22 -20.08 -4.21 -13.20
CA ALA A 22 -19.88 -3.00 -12.43
C ALA A 22 -18.62 -2.30 -12.95
N VAL A 23 -18.75 -1.05 -13.42
CA VAL A 23 -17.63 -0.32 -14.01
C VAL A 23 -16.54 -0.17 -12.96
N LEU A 24 -15.44 -0.91 -13.15
CA LEU A 24 -14.31 -0.89 -12.24
C LEU A 24 -13.46 0.36 -12.51
N VAL A 25 -13.47 1.29 -11.57
CA VAL A 25 -12.72 2.55 -11.69
C VAL A 25 -11.47 2.49 -10.82
N PRO A 26 -10.25 2.46 -11.41
CA PRO A 26 -9.04 2.48 -10.62
C PRO A 26 -8.87 3.83 -9.89
N PRO A 27 -8.20 3.85 -8.73
CA PRO A 27 -7.89 5.11 -8.05
C PRO A 27 -7.09 6.06 -8.95
N PRO A 28 -7.14 7.38 -8.71
CA PRO A 28 -6.33 8.32 -9.48
C PRO A 28 -4.84 7.97 -9.38
N ASN A 29 -4.09 8.15 -10.46
CA ASN A 29 -2.65 7.87 -10.51
C ASN A 29 -2.29 6.42 -10.14
N PHE A 30 -3.20 5.47 -10.35
CA PHE A 30 -2.98 4.05 -10.13
C PHE A 30 -2.04 3.46 -11.19
N ALA A 31 -1.10 2.61 -10.76
CA ALA A 31 -0.29 1.79 -11.64
C ALA A 31 0.29 0.58 -10.89
N ALA A 32 0.62 -0.47 -11.64
CA ALA A 32 1.49 -1.53 -11.14
C ALA A 32 2.96 -1.04 -11.14
N VAL A 33 3.66 -1.27 -10.04
CA VAL A 33 5.10 -0.98 -9.92
C VAL A 33 5.89 -2.25 -10.20
N GLU A 34 5.47 -3.36 -9.61
CA GLU A 34 6.03 -4.70 -9.75
C GLU A 34 4.90 -5.70 -9.56
N GLU A 35 5.14 -6.99 -9.84
CA GLU A 35 4.17 -8.03 -9.51
C GLU A 35 3.80 -8.01 -8.02
N GLY A 36 2.51 -7.82 -7.74
CA GLY A 36 1.99 -7.71 -6.37
C GLY A 36 2.31 -6.38 -5.66
N ILE A 37 2.92 -5.40 -6.33
CA ILE A 37 3.17 -4.05 -5.79
C ILE A 37 2.48 -3.02 -6.66
N TYR A 38 1.54 -2.29 -6.06
CA TYR A 38 0.76 -1.25 -6.73
C TYR A 38 1.02 0.12 -6.11
N ARG A 39 0.82 1.18 -6.90
CA ARG A 39 0.85 2.57 -6.44
C ARG A 39 -0.45 3.28 -6.78
N SER A 40 -0.87 4.27 -5.99
CA SER A 40 -1.96 5.18 -6.35
C SER A 40 -1.98 6.49 -5.57
N ALA A 41 -2.92 7.38 -5.92
CA ALA A 41 -3.45 8.40 -5.02
C ALA A 41 -4.38 7.79 -3.95
N LEU A 42 -4.89 8.62 -3.03
CA LEU A 42 -5.85 8.20 -2.01
C LEU A 42 -7.11 7.64 -2.69
N PRO A 43 -7.48 6.37 -2.48
CA PRO A 43 -8.69 5.79 -3.05
C PRO A 43 -9.95 6.40 -2.44
N GLY A 44 -10.98 6.63 -3.26
CA GLY A 44 -12.34 6.92 -2.81
C GLY A 44 -13.25 5.70 -2.92
N LYS A 45 -14.49 5.80 -2.43
CA LYS A 45 -15.48 4.70 -2.46
C LYS A 45 -15.69 4.08 -3.84
N ILE A 46 -15.75 4.91 -4.88
CA ILE A 46 -15.92 4.45 -6.27
C ILE A 46 -14.79 3.51 -6.73
N ASN A 47 -13.63 3.54 -6.06
CA ASN A 47 -12.49 2.70 -6.39
C ASN A 47 -12.47 1.38 -5.65
N PHE A 48 -13.32 1.17 -4.63
CA PHE A 48 -13.24 -0.01 -3.77
C PHE A 48 -13.52 -1.29 -4.54
N ALA A 49 -14.52 -1.30 -5.42
CA ALA A 49 -14.81 -2.44 -6.29
C ALA A 49 -13.59 -2.85 -7.14
N PHE A 50 -12.84 -1.87 -7.67
CA PHE A 50 -11.59 -2.15 -8.39
C PHE A 50 -10.51 -2.71 -7.44
N LEU A 51 -10.32 -2.12 -6.26
CA LEU A 51 -9.32 -2.58 -5.29
C LEU A 51 -9.56 -4.00 -4.79
N GLU A 52 -10.82 -4.45 -4.76
CA GLU A 52 -11.17 -5.83 -4.39
C GLU A 52 -10.62 -6.84 -5.39
N THR A 53 -10.59 -6.50 -6.67
CA THR A 53 -10.05 -7.37 -7.72
C THR A 53 -8.55 -7.62 -7.57
N LEU A 54 -7.83 -6.72 -6.91
CA LEU A 54 -6.39 -6.84 -6.68
C LEU A 54 -6.04 -7.83 -5.56
N GLY A 55 -7.02 -8.25 -4.73
CA GLY A 55 -6.76 -9.16 -3.62
C GLY A 55 -5.72 -8.63 -2.61
N LEU A 56 -5.75 -7.33 -2.34
CA LEU A 56 -4.77 -6.66 -1.50
C LEU A 56 -4.71 -7.31 -0.11
N ARG A 57 -3.48 -7.54 0.38
CA ARG A 57 -3.21 -8.02 1.73
C ARG A 57 -2.80 -6.88 2.65
N SER A 58 -2.15 -5.86 2.10
CA SER A 58 -1.73 -4.70 2.87
C SER A 58 -1.77 -3.39 2.07
N ILE A 59 -1.81 -2.29 2.82
CA ILE A 59 -1.74 -0.93 2.29
C ILE A 59 -0.66 -0.17 3.04
N ILE A 60 0.22 0.50 2.30
CA ILE A 60 1.21 1.44 2.83
C ILE A 60 0.70 2.86 2.61
N TYR A 61 0.38 3.54 3.71
CA TYR A 61 -0.09 4.91 3.72
C TYR A 61 0.98 5.87 4.21
N LEU A 62 1.43 6.77 3.33
CA LEU A 62 2.56 7.66 3.59
C LEU A 62 2.15 9.06 4.08
N CYS A 63 0.98 9.21 4.68
CA CYS A 63 0.56 10.50 5.24
C CYS A 63 0.43 10.46 6.76
N GLN A 64 0.57 11.62 7.38
CA GLN A 64 0.54 11.77 8.84
C GLN A 64 -0.89 11.97 9.35
N GLU A 65 -1.78 12.46 8.49
CA GLU A 65 -3.20 12.59 8.76
C GLU A 65 -3.83 11.23 9.09
N PRO A 66 -4.89 11.18 9.91
CA PRO A 66 -5.61 9.93 10.15
C PRO A 66 -6.18 9.37 8.85
N TYR A 67 -6.19 8.04 8.73
CA TYR A 67 -6.77 7.37 7.58
C TYR A 67 -8.30 7.59 7.55
N PRO A 68 -8.91 7.92 6.39
CA PRO A 68 -10.34 8.20 6.32
C PRO A 68 -11.20 7.02 6.82
N GLU A 69 -12.25 7.32 7.59
CA GLU A 69 -13.11 6.30 8.22
C GLU A 69 -13.76 5.36 7.20
N GLU A 70 -14.17 5.89 6.06
CA GLU A 70 -14.77 5.10 4.97
C GLU A 70 -13.81 4.03 4.46
N ASN A 71 -12.54 4.41 4.26
CA ASN A 71 -11.50 3.49 3.84
C ASN A 71 -11.11 2.51 4.97
N LEU A 72 -11.17 2.94 6.23
CA LEU A 72 -10.97 2.04 7.37
C LEU A 72 -12.03 0.93 7.42
N GLY A 73 -13.29 1.26 7.12
CA GLY A 73 -14.37 0.28 6.99
C GLY A 73 -14.06 -0.77 5.94
N PHE A 74 -13.66 -0.33 4.74
CA PHE A 74 -13.24 -1.22 3.64
C PHE A 74 -12.08 -2.15 4.04
N ILE A 75 -11.01 -1.59 4.61
CA ILE A 75 -9.82 -2.32 5.04
C ILE A 75 -10.18 -3.38 6.09
N ARG A 76 -11.06 -3.05 7.05
CA ARG A 76 -11.52 -3.99 8.09
C ARG A 76 -12.35 -5.12 7.50
N CYS A 77 -13.30 -4.82 6.61
CA CYS A 77 -14.14 -5.83 5.97
C CYS A 77 -13.34 -6.82 5.13
N ARG A 78 -12.26 -6.37 4.48
CA ARG A 78 -11.41 -7.19 3.62
C ARG A 78 -10.16 -7.75 4.34
N ASN A 79 -10.04 -7.54 5.66
CA ASN A 79 -8.91 -7.96 6.48
C ASN A 79 -7.53 -7.51 5.93
N ILE A 80 -7.49 -6.29 5.41
CA ILE A 80 -6.28 -5.68 4.86
C ILE A 80 -5.48 -5.06 6.01
N ARG A 81 -4.15 -5.23 6.00
CA ARG A 81 -3.27 -4.60 7.00
C ARG A 81 -2.87 -3.20 6.57
N LEU A 82 -3.10 -2.21 7.42
CA LEU A 82 -2.67 -0.82 7.17
C LEU A 82 -1.34 -0.54 7.87
N PHE A 83 -0.32 -0.16 7.08
CA PHE A 83 0.96 0.35 7.57
C PHE A 83 1.02 1.85 7.31
N GLN A 84 0.98 2.65 8.37
CA GLN A 84 1.03 4.10 8.27
C GLN A 84 2.41 4.64 8.64
N PHE A 85 3.04 5.37 7.72
CA PHE A 85 4.30 6.08 7.93
C PHE A 85 4.07 7.58 7.70
N GLY A 86 3.89 8.30 8.81
CA GLY A 86 3.59 9.73 8.77
C GLY A 86 4.82 10.56 8.40
N THR A 87 4.78 11.21 7.24
CA THR A 87 5.72 12.29 6.89
C THR A 87 4.93 13.57 6.66
N GLU A 88 5.36 14.68 7.26
CA GLU A 88 4.74 15.99 7.06
C GLU A 88 4.61 16.33 5.57
N GLY A 89 3.44 16.83 5.15
CA GLY A 89 3.15 17.19 3.75
C GLY A 89 3.66 18.58 3.34
N THR A 90 4.19 19.35 4.29
CA THR A 90 4.69 20.72 4.13
C THR A 90 6.04 20.74 3.42
N LYS A 91 6.32 21.81 2.67
CA LYS A 91 7.61 22.04 1.95
C LYS A 91 8.86 22.07 2.88
N LYS A 92 8.69 21.85 4.19
CA LYS A 92 9.71 21.89 5.23
C LYS A 92 9.75 20.60 6.07
N SER A 93 9.23 19.48 5.58
CA SER A 93 9.47 18.19 6.23
C SER A 93 10.97 17.99 6.41
N CYS A 94 11.43 17.70 7.63
CA CYS A 94 12.84 17.44 7.88
C CYS A 94 13.27 16.25 7.02
N ALA A 95 14.30 16.40 6.19
CA ALA A 95 14.76 15.34 5.28
C ALA A 95 15.06 14.02 6.01
N ALA A 96 15.46 14.09 7.29
CA ALA A 96 15.70 12.94 8.15
C ALA A 96 14.42 12.15 8.48
N GLU A 97 13.28 12.82 8.71
CA GLU A 97 12.00 12.18 9.01
C GLU A 97 11.45 11.45 7.79
N LEU A 98 11.54 12.09 6.61
CA LEU A 98 11.20 11.46 5.34
C LEU A 98 12.10 10.23 5.10
N ARG A 99 13.42 10.36 5.30
CA ARG A 99 14.35 9.23 5.15
C ARG A 99 13.97 8.07 6.05
N ARG A 100 13.72 8.32 7.34
CA ARG A 100 13.32 7.28 8.29
C ARG A 100 12.03 6.59 7.86
N SER A 101 11.01 7.36 7.50
CA SER A 101 9.71 6.83 7.08
C SER A 101 9.81 5.99 5.81
N ILE A 102 10.61 6.43 4.83
CA ILE A 102 10.87 5.68 3.60
C ILE A 102 11.63 4.38 3.89
N VAL A 103 12.62 4.38 4.79
CA VAL A 103 13.34 3.15 5.19
C VAL A 103 12.40 2.14 5.83
N GLU A 104 11.54 2.56 6.78
CA GLU A 104 10.58 1.65 7.41
C GLU A 104 9.51 1.16 6.40
N ALA A 105 9.04 2.03 5.51
CA ALA A 105 8.12 1.64 4.45
C ALA A 105 8.76 0.64 3.47
N LEU A 106 10.03 0.83 3.10
CA LEU A 106 10.77 -0.12 2.27
C LEU A 106 10.89 -1.48 2.95
N ARG A 107 11.14 -1.53 4.26
CA ARG A 107 11.20 -2.80 5.02
C ARG A 107 9.89 -3.58 4.95
N VAL A 108 8.75 -2.90 5.04
CA VAL A 108 7.44 -3.54 4.86
C VAL A 108 7.24 -3.98 3.42
N LEU A 109 7.67 -3.15 2.47
CA LEU A 109 7.49 -3.38 1.03
C LEU A 109 8.29 -4.58 0.50
N ILE A 110 9.52 -4.79 0.98
CA ILE A 110 10.37 -5.92 0.56
C ILE A 110 9.93 -7.26 1.15
N ASP A 111 9.07 -7.26 2.19
CA ASP A 111 8.56 -8.48 2.79
C ASP A 111 7.38 -9.02 1.96
N VAL A 112 7.66 -10.09 1.21
CA VAL A 112 6.71 -10.78 0.33
C VAL A 112 5.43 -11.22 1.03
N ARG A 113 5.44 -11.39 2.36
CA ARG A 113 4.25 -11.77 3.14
C ARG A 113 3.21 -10.65 3.18
N ASN A 114 3.59 -9.42 2.86
CA ASN A 114 2.70 -8.26 2.81
C ASN A 114 2.06 -8.07 1.42
N CYS A 115 2.55 -8.76 0.39
CA CYS A 115 2.01 -8.68 -0.97
C CYS A 115 0.73 -9.53 -1.13
N PRO A 116 -0.22 -9.12 -2.00
CA PRO A 116 -0.20 -7.89 -2.80
C PRO A 116 -0.40 -6.61 -1.95
N VAL A 117 0.36 -5.56 -2.26
CA VAL A 117 0.42 -4.32 -1.48
C VAL A 117 0.11 -3.10 -2.33
N LEU A 118 -0.69 -2.18 -1.78
CA LEU A 118 -0.94 -0.87 -2.41
C LEU A 118 -0.23 0.23 -1.63
N ILE A 119 0.62 0.98 -2.32
CA ILE A 119 1.31 2.16 -1.79
C ILE A 119 0.53 3.41 -2.21
N HIS A 120 0.14 4.24 -1.26
CA HIS A 120 -0.41 5.53 -1.61
C HIS A 120 -0.09 6.64 -0.61
N CYS A 121 -0.19 7.87 -1.10
CA CYS A 121 -0.27 9.07 -0.27
C CYS A 121 -1.55 9.82 -0.66
N LYS A 122 -1.57 11.15 -0.57
CA LYS A 122 -2.72 11.95 -1.02
C LYS A 122 -2.93 11.90 -2.54
N GLN A 123 -1.87 12.15 -3.31
CA GLN A 123 -1.93 12.24 -4.79
C GLN A 123 -1.11 11.14 -5.51
N GLY A 124 -0.40 10.28 -4.77
CA GLY A 124 0.45 9.25 -5.38
C GLY A 124 1.69 9.78 -6.10
N LYS A 125 2.10 11.04 -5.84
CA LYS A 125 3.16 11.76 -6.57
C LYS A 125 4.49 11.78 -5.81
N HIS A 126 4.60 12.65 -4.80
CA HIS A 126 5.86 12.94 -4.10
C HIS A 126 6.32 11.79 -3.21
N ARG A 127 5.62 11.56 -2.08
CA ARG A 127 6.01 10.54 -1.09
C ARG A 127 6.01 9.12 -1.66
N THR A 128 4.94 8.76 -2.37
CA THR A 128 4.84 7.50 -3.10
C THR A 128 5.92 7.39 -4.17
N GLY A 129 6.21 8.48 -4.90
CA GLY A 129 7.27 8.50 -5.90
C GLY A 129 8.66 8.31 -5.29
N CYS A 130 8.96 8.94 -4.15
CA CYS A 130 10.22 8.73 -3.44
C CYS A 130 10.36 7.28 -2.99
N LEU A 131 9.29 6.67 -2.43
CA LEU A 131 9.33 5.28 -2.00
C LEU A 131 9.59 4.32 -3.17
N VAL A 132 8.85 4.49 -4.27
CA VAL A 132 9.01 3.68 -5.49
C VAL A 132 10.39 3.90 -6.10
N ALA A 133 10.88 5.14 -6.14
CA ALA A 133 12.22 5.44 -6.64
C ALA A 133 13.32 4.76 -5.80
N CYS A 134 13.17 4.74 -4.47
CA CYS A 134 14.10 4.01 -3.60
C CYS A 134 14.02 2.49 -3.81
N LEU A 135 12.83 1.93 -4.10
CA LEU A 135 12.69 0.55 -4.52
C LEU A 135 13.43 0.29 -5.85
N ARG A 136 13.31 1.18 -6.85
CA ARG A 136 14.06 1.05 -8.12
C ARG A 136 15.57 1.11 -7.92
N LYS A 137 16.06 1.98 -7.03
CA LYS A 137 17.48 1.99 -6.64
C LYS A 137 17.90 0.65 -6.03
N LEU A 138 17.04 0.04 -5.20
CA LEU A 138 17.30 -1.30 -4.63
C LEU A 138 17.33 -2.38 -5.71
N GLN A 139 16.52 -2.23 -6.76
CA GLN A 139 16.53 -3.08 -7.96
C GLN A 139 17.70 -2.75 -8.93
N ASN A 140 18.69 -1.94 -8.50
CA ASN A 140 19.84 -1.52 -9.29
C ASN A 140 19.50 -0.77 -10.61
N TRP A 141 18.38 -0.06 -10.66
CA TRP A 141 18.09 0.83 -11.79
C TRP A 141 19.08 2.01 -11.82
N CYS A 142 19.41 2.49 -13.02
CA CYS A 142 20.22 3.69 -13.16
C CYS A 142 19.42 4.94 -12.74
N LEU A 143 20.10 5.91 -12.11
CA LEU A 143 19.45 7.13 -11.60
C LEU A 143 18.60 7.88 -12.66
N PRO A 144 19.03 8.01 -13.93
CA PRO A 144 18.20 8.64 -14.95
C PRO A 144 16.83 7.95 -15.16
N ALA A 145 16.81 6.62 -15.22
CA ALA A 145 15.57 5.85 -15.37
C ALA A 145 14.66 6.01 -14.14
N VAL A 146 15.24 6.03 -12.94
CA VAL A 146 14.50 6.29 -11.70
C VAL A 146 13.87 7.69 -11.71
N PHE A 147 14.62 8.71 -12.13
CA PHE A 147 14.11 10.07 -12.23
C PHE A 147 13.03 10.22 -13.28
N GLU A 148 13.15 9.52 -14.41
CA GLU A 148 12.14 9.52 -15.46
C GLU A 148 10.82 8.91 -14.96
N GLU A 149 10.86 7.75 -14.30
CA GLU A 149 9.67 7.14 -13.70
C GLU A 149 9.02 8.08 -12.68
N TYR A 150 9.81 8.67 -11.78
CA TYR A 150 9.31 9.65 -10.81
C TYR A 150 8.62 10.85 -11.49
N LYS A 151 9.29 11.44 -12.50
CA LYS A 151 8.77 12.61 -13.23
C LYS A 151 7.47 12.27 -13.97
N ASN A 152 7.37 11.08 -14.55
CA ASN A 152 6.18 10.62 -15.25
C ASN A 152 4.95 10.64 -14.33
N TYR A 153 5.05 10.08 -13.12
CA TYR A 153 3.94 10.05 -12.16
C TYR A 153 3.71 11.38 -11.41
N ALA A 154 4.76 12.17 -11.20
CA ALA A 154 4.62 13.50 -10.60
C ALA A 154 3.99 14.51 -11.58
N GLY A 155 4.28 14.37 -12.88
CA GLY A 155 3.93 15.31 -13.94
C GLY A 155 4.49 16.70 -13.65
N GLU A 156 3.69 17.72 -13.96
CA GLU A 156 4.02 19.14 -13.72
C GLU A 156 4.32 19.48 -12.25
N LYS A 157 3.91 18.61 -11.31
CA LYS A 157 4.14 18.80 -9.87
C LYS A 157 5.46 18.18 -9.39
N SER A 158 6.35 17.78 -10.30
CA SER A 158 7.69 17.29 -9.97
C SER A 158 8.46 18.28 -9.10
N ARG A 159 9.18 17.79 -8.08
CA ARG A 159 9.93 18.62 -7.14
C ARG A 159 11.42 18.31 -7.23
N ALA A 160 12.24 19.36 -7.37
CA ALA A 160 13.70 19.21 -7.31
C ALA A 160 14.16 18.64 -5.96
N GLY A 161 13.47 18.94 -4.86
CA GLY A 161 13.77 18.39 -3.53
C GLY A 161 13.59 16.87 -3.46
N ASP A 162 12.58 16.31 -4.15
CA ASP A 162 12.37 14.87 -4.20
C ASP A 162 13.45 14.19 -5.04
N LEU A 163 13.84 14.79 -6.18
CA LEU A 163 14.94 14.28 -7.01
C LEU A 163 16.26 14.25 -6.26
N LYS A 164 16.58 15.35 -5.54
CA LYS A 164 17.76 15.43 -4.68
C LYS A 164 17.73 14.38 -3.57
N PHE A 165 16.58 14.19 -2.93
CA PHE A 165 16.40 13.12 -1.94
C PHE A 165 16.67 11.74 -2.54
N ILE A 166 16.11 11.44 -3.72
CA ILE A 166 16.31 10.16 -4.40
C ILE A 166 17.79 9.94 -4.72
N GLU A 167 18.50 10.97 -5.16
CA GLU A 167 19.94 10.91 -5.45
C GLU A 167 20.74 10.56 -4.19
N GLU A 168 20.54 11.30 -3.10
CA GLU A 168 21.26 11.19 -1.82
C GLU A 168 20.84 9.99 -0.96
N PHE A 169 19.77 9.28 -1.32
CA PHE A 169 19.29 8.14 -0.54
C PHE A 169 20.25 6.95 -0.62
N GLU A 170 20.81 6.53 0.52
CA GLU A 170 21.73 5.39 0.60
C GLU A 170 20.99 4.13 1.06
N LEU A 171 21.34 2.99 0.48
CA LEU A 171 20.68 1.70 0.71
C LEU A 171 21.36 0.83 1.77
N ASP A 172 22.45 1.29 2.38
CA ASP A 172 23.31 0.42 3.20
C ASP A 172 22.59 -0.16 4.42
N SER A 173 21.68 0.61 5.03
CA SER A 173 20.83 0.14 6.13
C SER A 173 19.82 -0.94 5.70
N LEU A 174 19.49 -1.04 4.41
CA LEU A 174 18.55 -2.02 3.87
C LEU A 174 19.24 -3.29 3.39
N LYS A 175 20.51 -3.21 2.95
CA LYS A 175 21.30 -4.39 2.57
C LYS A 175 21.39 -5.41 3.71
N LEU A 176 21.61 -4.94 4.94
CA LEU A 176 21.63 -5.80 6.13
C LEU A 176 20.27 -6.47 6.40
N CYS A 177 19.16 -5.75 6.21
CA CYS A 177 17.81 -6.34 6.31
C CYS A 177 17.56 -7.39 5.22
N MET A 178 18.02 -7.16 3.99
CA MET A 178 17.90 -8.17 2.94
C MET A 178 18.74 -9.40 3.24
N TYR A 179 19.98 -9.22 3.71
CA TYR A 179 20.82 -10.34 4.12
C TYR A 179 20.18 -11.12 5.27
N SER A 180 19.62 -10.46 6.29
CA SER A 180 18.95 -11.18 7.39
C SER A 180 17.75 -11.99 6.89
N ILE A 181 16.94 -11.43 6.00
CA ILE A 181 15.81 -12.15 5.37
C ILE A 181 16.34 -13.35 4.57
N ILE A 182 17.31 -13.14 3.68
CA ILE A 182 17.91 -14.19 2.85
C ILE A 182 18.53 -15.29 3.73
N TYR A 183 19.27 -14.94 4.79
CA TYR A 183 19.87 -15.90 5.71
C TYR A 183 18.82 -16.63 6.57
N GLN A 184 17.72 -15.98 6.95
CA GLN A 184 16.58 -16.68 7.59
C GLN A 184 15.89 -17.65 6.62
N TYR A 185 15.91 -17.36 5.31
CA TYR A 185 15.37 -18.24 4.28
C TYR A 185 16.32 -19.39 3.90
N HIS A 186 17.64 -19.15 3.89
CA HIS A 186 18.64 -20.11 3.42
C HIS A 186 19.43 -20.81 4.55
N GLY A 187 19.27 -20.40 5.81
CA GLY A 187 20.05 -20.86 6.95
C GLY A 187 19.28 -21.73 7.95
N TYR A 188 19.68 -23.00 8.00
CA TYR A 188 19.54 -24.00 9.08
C TYR A 188 18.15 -24.61 9.35
N ASP A 189 17.99 -25.80 8.78
CA ASP A 189 16.99 -26.84 9.08
C ASP A 189 15.76 -26.88 8.15
N PHE A 190 15.64 -27.99 7.42
CA PHE A 190 14.61 -28.26 6.40
C PHE A 190 13.17 -28.26 6.98
N ASN A 191 13.02 -28.24 8.31
CA ASN A 191 11.73 -28.40 8.99
C ASN A 191 11.13 -27.12 9.59
N LYS A 192 11.72 -25.93 9.42
CA LYS A 192 11.14 -24.67 9.92
C LYS A 192 11.16 -23.55 8.88
N ARG A 193 10.32 -23.69 7.86
CA ARG A 193 9.97 -22.58 6.95
C ARG A 193 9.10 -21.57 7.69
N ARG A 194 9.69 -20.68 8.49
CA ARG A 194 8.95 -19.54 9.06
C ARG A 194 9.88 -18.37 9.29
N LEU A 195 9.62 -17.27 8.59
CA LEU A 195 10.15 -15.96 8.95
C LEU A 195 9.71 -15.63 10.38
N LEU A 196 10.60 -15.83 11.34
CA LEU A 196 10.40 -15.44 12.73
C LEU A 196 10.87 -14.00 12.89
N TYR A 197 9.99 -13.16 13.42
CA TYR A 197 10.37 -11.84 13.90
C TYR A 197 11.39 -12.03 15.04
N HIS A 198 12.59 -11.51 14.89
CA HIS A 198 13.25 -10.96 16.07
C HIS A 198 12.67 -9.56 16.21
N GLU A 199 11.80 -9.39 17.21
CA GLU A 199 11.31 -8.08 17.61
C GLU A 199 12.50 -7.28 18.13
N ASP A 200 13.21 -6.61 17.23
CA ASP A 200 13.85 -5.36 17.64
C ASP A 200 12.68 -4.39 17.91
N PRO A 201 12.54 -3.86 19.12
CA PRO A 201 11.42 -3.02 19.47
C PRO A 201 11.50 -1.74 18.62
N LEU A 202 10.69 -1.71 17.56
CA LEU A 202 10.25 -0.45 16.97
C LEU A 202 9.64 0.33 18.13
N PRO A 203 10.02 1.61 18.36
CA PRO A 203 9.34 2.41 19.35
C PRO A 203 7.89 2.53 18.91
N LEU A 204 7.02 1.74 19.55
CA LEU A 204 5.59 1.86 19.51
C LEU A 204 5.28 3.31 19.89
N THR A 205 5.06 4.16 18.89
CA THR A 205 4.34 5.40 19.11
C THR A 205 2.93 5.01 19.48
N ARG A 206 2.78 4.83 20.79
CA ARG A 206 1.55 4.62 21.54
C ARG A 206 0.49 5.55 20.97
N ILE A 207 -0.51 4.97 20.32
CA ILE A 207 -1.77 5.65 20.03
C ILE A 207 -2.26 6.14 21.40
N LYS A 208 -2.24 7.47 21.61
CA LYS A 208 -2.96 8.06 22.74
C LYS A 208 -4.43 7.98 22.37
N SER A 209 -5.11 7.00 22.94
CA SER A 209 -6.56 7.05 23.12
C SER A 209 -6.86 8.22 24.05
N LEU A 210 -7.54 9.25 23.53
CA LEU A 210 -8.65 9.99 24.14
C LEU A 210 -9.20 10.95 23.09
#